data_AF-A0A821QB50-F1
#
_entry.id   AF-A0A821QB50-F1
#
_cell.length_a   1.000
_cell.length_b   1.000
_cell.length_c   1.000
_cell.angle_alpha   90.00
_cell.angle_beta   90.00
_cell.angle_gamma   90.00
#
_symmetry.space_group_name_H-M   'P 1'
#
loop_
_entity.id
_entity.type
_entity.pdbx_description
1 polymer ?
#
loop_
_entity_poly.entity_id
_entity_poly.type
_entity_poly.pdbx_seq_one_letter_code
_entity_poly.pdbx_strand_id
1 'polypeptide(L)'
;TQASKKKLDYRLFLMLFIQIILLTLCTLPQAIQKLYSTLISNQVETPLRIAIENFIFNLFLLMTYFAHGMPFYIYTLSGGTVFRNALKQYVGKIYCKCF
;
A
#
# COMPACT_ATOMS: atom_id res chain seq x y z
N THR A 1 15.48 -22.20 18.73
CA THR A 1 15.24 -22.92 17.45
C THR A 1 15.60 -22.05 16.25
N GLN A 2 16.81 -22.21 15.69
CA GLN A 2 17.29 -21.46 14.51
C GLN A 2 16.41 -21.64 13.26
N ALA A 3 15.80 -22.82 13.08
CA ALA A 3 14.90 -23.13 11.97
C ALA A 3 13.58 -22.31 11.99
N SER A 4 13.16 -21.83 13.16
CA SER A 4 11.94 -21.00 13.29
C SER A 4 12.19 -19.55 12.86
N LYS A 5 13.40 -19.02 13.08
CA LYS A 5 13.78 -17.66 12.64
C LYS A 5 13.82 -17.53 11.12
N LYS A 6 14.46 -18.48 10.43
CA LYS A 6 14.51 -18.50 8.94
C LYS A 6 13.12 -18.51 8.28
N LYS A 7 12.15 -19.24 8.86
CA LYS A 7 10.76 -19.26 8.37
C LYS A 7 10.04 -17.94 8.59
N LEU A 8 10.37 -17.23 9.66
CA LEU A 8 9.81 -15.92 9.98
C LEU A 8 10.38 -14.84 9.04
N ASP A 9 11.69 -14.87 8.81
CA ASP A 9 12.36 -13.96 7.86
C ASP A 9 11.81 -14.13 6.44
N TYR A 10 11.62 -15.38 5.99
CA TYR A 10 11.01 -15.65 4.69
C TYR A 10 9.58 -15.12 4.57
N ARG A 11 8.76 -15.25 5.62
CA ARG A 11 7.39 -14.71 5.63
C ARG A 11 7.38 -13.19 5.61
N LEU A 12 8.27 -12.54 6.35
CA LEU A 12 8.43 -11.08 6.32
C LEU A 12 8.88 -10.60 4.94
N PHE A 13 9.85 -11.28 4.34
CA PHE A 13 10.34 -10.96 3.00
C PHE A 13 9.25 -11.11 1.94
N LEU A 14 8.53 -12.24 1.93
CA LEU A 14 7.44 -12.48 0.99
C LEU A 14 6.33 -11.43 1.14
N MET A 15 6.06 -11.02 2.37
CA MET A 15 5.08 -9.98 2.62
C MET A 15 5.53 -8.60 2.09
N LEU A 16 6.77 -8.19 2.38
CA LEU A 16 7.36 -6.96 1.83
C LEU A 16 7.36 -7.00 0.29
N PHE A 17 7.65 -8.15 -0.29
CA PHE A 17 7.65 -8.34 -1.73
C PHE A 17 6.26 -8.15 -2.35
N ILE A 18 5.21 -8.76 -1.78
CA ILE A 18 3.82 -8.56 -2.21
C ILE A 18 3.42 -7.09 -2.09
N GLN A 19 3.78 -6.43 -0.99
CA GLN A 19 3.49 -5.01 -0.80
C GLN A 19 4.16 -4.14 -1.85
N ILE A 20 5.43 -4.38 -2.17
CA ILE A 20 6.17 -3.62 -3.18
C ILE A 20 5.54 -3.83 -4.56
N ILE A 21 5.13 -5.05 -4.90
CA ILE A 21 4.44 -5.34 -6.17
C ILE A 21 3.12 -4.57 -6.26
N LEU A 22 2.28 -4.65 -5.23
CA LEU A 22 1.00 -3.93 -5.20
C LEU A 22 1.19 -2.42 -5.25
N LEU A 23 2.15 -1.89 -4.50
CA LEU A 23 2.47 -0.47 -4.49
C LEU A 23 2.92 -0.01 -5.89
N THR A 24 3.80 -0.78 -6.54
CA THR A 24 4.30 -0.45 -7.87
C THR A 24 3.15 -0.48 -8.89
N LEU A 25 2.31 -1.51 -8.86
CA LEU A 25 1.15 -1.62 -9.76
C LEU A 25 0.13 -0.48 -9.57
N CYS A 26 -0.07 0.00 -8.34
CA CYS A 26 -1.01 1.08 -8.05
C CYS A 26 -0.44 2.49 -8.30
N THR A 27 0.86 2.69 -8.14
CA THR A 27 1.50 4.02 -8.30
C THR A 27 2.00 4.28 -9.72
N LEU A 28 2.39 3.24 -10.46
CA LEU A 28 2.86 3.36 -11.85
C LEU A 28 1.83 4.04 -12.79
N PRO A 29 0.53 3.68 -12.79
CA PRO A 29 -0.46 4.30 -13.68
C PRO A 29 -0.64 5.79 -13.37
N GLN A 30 -0.63 6.15 -12.09
CA GLN A 30 -0.72 7.53 -11.63
C GLN A 30 0.48 8.36 -12.11
N ALA A 31 1.69 7.82 -12.00
CA ALA A 31 2.91 8.50 -12.44
C ALA A 31 2.92 8.71 -13.97
N ILE A 32 2.51 7.69 -14.74
CA ILE A 32 2.40 7.77 -16.19
C ILE A 32 1.37 8.82 -16.61
N GLN A 33 0.19 8.84 -15.97
CA GLN A 33 -0.85 9.82 -16.29
C GLN A 33 -0.38 11.25 -15.98
N LYS A 34 0.30 11.46 -14.85
CA LYS A 34 0.84 12.78 -14.49
C LYS A 34 1.91 13.25 -15.49
N LEU A 35 2.78 12.35 -15.94
CA LEU A 35 3.76 12.64 -16.99
C LEU A 35 3.08 13.00 -18.31
N TYR A 36 2.05 12.23 -18.70
CA TYR A 36 1.27 12.49 -19.92
C TYR A 36 0.63 13.89 -19.88
N SER A 37 -0.09 14.22 -18.80
CA SER A 37 -0.70 15.55 -18.64
C SER A 37 0.33 16.69 -18.65
N THR A 38 1.53 16.46 -18.12
CA THR A 38 2.60 17.48 -18.11
C THR A 38 3.18 17.70 -19.51
N LEU A 39 3.36 16.64 -20.30
CA LEU A 39 3.97 16.70 -21.63
C LEU A 39 2.99 17.17 -22.72
N ILE A 40 1.70 16.88 -22.58
CA ILE A 40 0.66 17.15 -23.59
C ILE A 40 -0.19 18.38 -23.26
N SER A 41 0.18 19.14 -22.22
CA SER A 41 -0.56 20.30 -21.68
C SER A 41 -0.91 21.43 -22.68
N ASN A 42 -0.42 21.39 -23.92
CA ASN A 42 -0.65 22.42 -24.94
C ASN A 42 -1.71 22.04 -26.00
N GLN A 43 -2.40 20.91 -25.88
CA GLN A 43 -3.51 20.57 -26.77
C GLN A 43 -4.85 21.13 -26.26
N VAL A 44 -5.67 21.65 -27.17
CA VAL A 44 -7.06 22.06 -26.86
C VAL A 44 -7.88 20.79 -26.62
N GLU A 45 -8.06 20.46 -25.36
CA GLU A 45 -8.85 19.31 -24.90
C GLU A 45 -10.35 19.61 -24.99
N THR A 46 -11.15 18.65 -25.47
CA THR A 46 -12.62 18.76 -25.44
C THR A 46 -13.12 18.58 -24.00
N PRO A 47 -14.26 19.20 -23.60
CA PRO A 47 -14.77 19.11 -22.23
C PRO A 47 -15.05 17.65 -21.79
N LEU A 48 -15.45 16.79 -22.72
CA LEU A 48 -15.63 15.36 -22.48
C LEU A 48 -14.31 14.67 -22.14
N ARG A 49 -13.22 15.00 -22.84
CA ARG A 49 -11.90 14.40 -22.60
C ARG A 49 -11.33 14.83 -21.25
N ILE A 50 -11.50 16.10 -20.88
CA ILE A 50 -11.13 16.63 -19.55
C ILE A 50 -11.87 15.87 -18.44
N ALA A 51 -13.17 15.62 -18.61
CA ALA A 51 -13.96 14.88 -17.62
C ALA A 51 -13.47 13.43 -17.43
N ILE A 52 -13.14 12.75 -18.54
CA ILE A 52 -12.59 11.38 -18.51
C ILE A 52 -11.21 11.36 -17.85
N GLU A 53 -10.31 12.27 -18.22
CA GLU A 53 -8.96 12.35 -17.65
C GLU A 53 -9.01 12.64 -16.14
N ASN A 54 -9.89 13.55 -15.70
CA ASN A 54 -10.11 13.83 -14.28
C ASN A 54 -10.69 12.62 -13.53
N PHE A 55 -11.62 11.87 -14.13
CA PHE A 55 -12.16 10.66 -13.51
C PHE A 55 -11.07 9.60 -13.33
N ILE A 56 -10.29 9.33 -14.39
CA ILE A 56 -9.19 8.36 -14.35
C ILE A 56 -8.13 8.78 -13.32
N PHE A 57 -7.79 10.07 -13.26
CA PHE A 57 -6.84 10.60 -12.28
C PHE A 57 -7.31 10.36 -10.84
N ASN A 58 -8.56 10.72 -10.54
CA ASN A 58 -9.13 10.51 -9.20
C ASN A 58 -9.24 9.03 -8.84
N LEU A 59 -9.53 8.16 -9.82
CA LEU A 59 -9.57 6.71 -9.62
C LEU A 59 -8.19 6.15 -9.26
N PHE A 60 -7.13 6.53 -9.98
CA PHE A 60 -5.76 6.10 -9.67
C PHE A 60 -5.23 6.70 -8.36
N LEU A 61 -5.63 7.93 -8.06
CA LEU A 61 -5.34 8.57 -6.77
C LEU A 61 -5.95 7.75 -5.62
N LEU A 62 -7.22 7.35 -5.76
CA LEU A 62 -7.91 6.52 -4.76
C LEU A 62 -7.23 5.15 -4.61
N MET A 63 -6.86 4.49 -5.71
CA MET A 63 -6.09 3.24 -5.65
C MET A 63 -4.75 3.41 -4.93
N THR A 64 -4.07 4.53 -5.13
CA THR A 64 -2.81 4.84 -4.44
C THR A 64 -3.03 4.98 -2.93
N TYR A 65 -4.04 5.73 -2.50
CA TYR A 65 -4.39 5.82 -1.08
C TYR A 65 -4.78 4.47 -0.47
N PHE A 66 -5.52 3.65 -1.22
CA PHE A 66 -5.87 2.30 -0.79
C PHE A 66 -4.62 1.42 -0.67
N ALA A 67 -3.69 1.50 -1.61
CA ALA A 67 -2.41 0.80 -1.58
C ALA A 67 -1.50 1.26 -0.44
N HIS A 68 -1.63 2.51 0.04
CA HIS A 68 -0.93 2.97 1.24
C HIS A 68 -1.58 2.49 2.55
N GLY A 69 -2.89 2.23 2.56
CA GLY A 69 -3.61 1.66 3.71
C GLY A 69 -3.51 0.13 3.80
N MET A 70 -3.39 -0.56 2.66
CA MET A 70 -3.28 -2.02 2.56
C MET A 70 -2.17 -2.67 3.39
N PRO A 71 -0.94 -2.12 3.51
CA PRO A 71 0.17 -2.76 4.22
C PRO A 71 -0.22 -3.14 5.63
N PHE A 72 -0.93 -2.27 6.35
CA PHE A 72 -1.44 -2.56 7.68
C PHE A 72 -2.35 -3.79 7.71
N TYR A 73 -3.28 -3.90 6.76
CA TYR A 73 -4.18 -5.05 6.65
C TYR A 73 -3.43 -6.31 6.24
N ILE A 74 -2.51 -6.23 5.28
CA ILE A 74 -1.68 -7.38 4.88
C ILE A 74 -0.78 -7.81 6.07
N TYR A 75 -0.25 -6.88 6.88
CA TYR A 75 0.63 -7.21 8.01
C TYR A 75 -0.18 -7.88 9.11
N THR A 76 -1.40 -7.41 9.31
CA THR A 76 -2.31 -7.93 10.34
C THR A 76 -2.94 -9.27 9.96
N LEU A 77 -3.29 -9.48 8.68
CA LEU A 77 -3.90 -10.72 8.17
C LEU A 77 -2.86 -11.78 7.78
N SER A 78 -1.83 -11.42 7.01
CA SER A 78 -0.79 -12.34 6.56
C SER A 78 0.29 -12.62 7.62
N GLY A 79 0.54 -11.68 8.54
CA GLY A 79 1.42 -11.88 9.70
C GLY A 79 0.87 -12.87 10.75
N GLY A 80 -0.42 -13.26 10.63
CA GLY A 80 -1.05 -14.31 11.42
C GLY A 80 -0.92 -14.13 12.93
N THR A 81 -0.66 -15.22 13.66
CA THR A 81 -0.51 -15.24 15.12
C THR A 81 0.73 -14.51 15.62
N VAL A 82 1.77 -14.35 14.80
CA VAL A 82 3.03 -13.71 15.19
C VAL A 82 2.81 -12.21 15.39
N PHE A 83 2.23 -11.54 14.39
CA PHE A 83 1.95 -10.11 14.48
C PHE A 83 0.87 -9.82 15.53
N ARG A 84 -0.19 -10.63 15.57
CA ARG A 84 -1.25 -10.51 16.60
C ARG A 84 -0.72 -10.69 18.03
N ASN A 85 0.20 -11.62 18.28
CA ASN A 85 0.78 -11.81 19.61
C ASN A 85 1.75 -10.68 19.98
N ALA A 86 2.54 -10.18 19.03
CA ALA A 86 3.39 -9.01 19.25
C ALA A 86 2.55 -7.77 19.57
N LEU A 87 1.46 -7.55 18.84
CA LEU A 87 0.54 -6.42 19.05
C LEU A 87 -0.19 -6.53 20.39
N LYS A 88 -0.68 -7.73 20.77
CA LYS A 88 -1.25 -7.98 22.11
C LYS A 88 -0.23 -7.74 23.23
N GLN A 89 1.02 -8.17 23.07
CA GLN A 89 2.07 -7.89 24.06
C GLN A 89 2.36 -6.39 24.18
N TYR A 90 2.41 -5.68 23.05
CA TYR A 90 2.68 -4.23 23.04
C TYR A 90 1.54 -3.43 23.66
N VAL A 91 0.29 -3.73 23.28
CA VAL A 91 -0.91 -3.10 23.85
C VAL A 91 -1.07 -3.44 25.32
N GLY A 92 -0.83 -4.70 25.71
CA GLY A 92 -0.81 -5.11 27.11
C GLY A 92 0.24 -4.37 27.93
N LYS A 93 1.44 -4.13 27.39
CA LYS A 93 2.46 -3.31 28.05
C LYS A 93 2.05 -1.85 28.19
N ILE A 94 1.35 -1.27 27.21
CA ILE A 94 0.86 0.12 27.28
C ILE A 94 -0.22 0.25 28.36
N TYR A 95 -1.17 -0.68 28.40
CA TYR A 95 -2.22 -0.71 29.43
C TYR A 95 -1.67 -0.96 30.84
N CYS A 96 -0.67 -1.84 30.98
CA CYS A 96 -0.04 -2.15 32.27
C CYS A 96 0.95 -1.08 32.74
N LYS A 97 1.30 -0.09 31.90
CA LYS A 97 2.09 1.09 32.29
C LYS A 97 1.23 2.29 32.67
N CYS A 98 -0.07 2.24 32.36
CA CYS A 98 -1.02 3.33 32.58
C CYS A 98 -1.86 3.13 33.87
N PHE A 99 -1.69 2.00 34.56
CA PHE A 99 -2.32 1.66 35.84
C PHE A 99 -1.23 1.28 36.85
#